data_AF-A0A9E3KAY7-F1
#
_entry.id   AF-A0A9E3KAY7-F1
#
_cell.length_a   1.000
_cell.length_b   1.000
_cell.length_c   1.000
_cell.angle_alpha   90.00
_cell.angle_beta   90.00
_cell.angle_gamma   90.00
#
_symmetry.space_group_name_H-M   'P 1'
#
loop_
_entity.id
_entity.type
_entity.pdbx_description
1 polymer ?
#
loop_
_entity_poly.entity_id
_entity_poly.type
_entity_poly.pdbx_seq_one_letter_code
_entity_poly.pdbx_strand_id
1 'polypeptide(L)'
;MTGRELKQLREDLGEAIGRSLSVSDMAKLCGLATGGADTIRRWEVTGPNGTAAELLRILAMASERYPILENFNIFDRFDVAEKDRPARREAFRQMMRDDVRRRLG
;
A
#
# COMPACT_ATOMS: atom_id res chain seq x y z
N MET A 1 -9.35 -7.05 5.15
CA MET A 1 -8.86 -5.79 5.74
C MET A 1 -9.99 -5.20 6.52
N THR A 2 -9.82 -5.01 7.82
CA THR A 2 -10.77 -4.33 8.71
C THR A 2 -10.59 -2.81 8.64
N GLY A 3 -11.52 -2.04 9.20
CA GLY A 3 -11.37 -0.59 9.25
C GLY A 3 -10.18 -0.12 10.07
N ARG A 4 -9.89 -0.80 11.18
CA ARG A 4 -8.69 -0.52 12.00
C ARG A 4 -7.40 -0.76 11.22
N GLU A 5 -7.33 -1.85 10.46
CA GLU A 5 -6.19 -2.15 9.59
C GLU A 5 -6.01 -1.10 8.50
N LEU A 6 -7.11 -0.60 7.91
CA LEU A 6 -7.04 0.50 6.94
C LEU A 6 -6.50 1.79 7.55
N LYS A 7 -6.95 2.13 8.78
CA LYS A 7 -6.45 3.32 9.48
C LYS A 7 -4.95 3.22 9.76
N GLN A 8 -4.48 2.05 10.21
CA GLN A 8 -3.05 1.80 10.40
C GLN A 8 -2.29 1.88 9.07
N LEU A 9 -2.84 1.29 8.01
CA LEU A 9 -2.23 1.33 6.68
C LEU A 9 -2.03 2.76 6.17
N ARG A 10 -2.96 3.68 6.45
CA ARG A 10 -2.81 5.09 6.08
C ARG A 10 -1.60 5.73 6.77
N GLU A 11 -1.37 5.41 8.03
CA GLU A 11 -0.21 5.88 8.80
C GLU A 11 1.08 5.27 8.25
N ASP A 12 1.10 3.95 8.07
CA ASP A 12 2.27 3.19 7.62
C ASP A 12 2.69 3.56 6.18
N LEU A 13 1.73 3.80 5.29
CA LEU A 13 2.01 4.31 3.95
C LEU A 13 2.59 5.72 4.00
N GLY A 14 2.07 6.56 4.90
CA GLY A 14 2.58 7.91 5.08
C GLY A 14 4.02 7.93 5.57
N GLU A 15 4.35 7.08 6.54
CA GLU A 15 5.72 6.85 7.00
C GLU A 15 6.61 6.38 5.83
N ALA A 16 6.15 5.40 5.05
CA ALA A 16 6.92 4.83 3.94
C ALA A 16 7.23 5.82 2.81
N ILE A 17 6.35 6.80 2.56
CA ILE A 17 6.60 7.83 1.53
C ILE A 17 7.19 9.14 2.08
N GLY A 18 7.34 9.26 3.41
CA GLY A 18 7.89 10.43 4.09
C GLY A 18 6.92 11.60 4.26
N ARG A 19 5.60 11.37 4.23
CA ARG A 19 4.59 12.40 4.50
C ARG A 19 3.30 11.79 5.04
N SER A 20 2.60 12.50 5.93
CA SER A 20 1.28 12.07 6.38
C SER A 20 0.27 12.02 5.23
N LEU A 21 -0.59 11.00 5.25
CA LEU A 21 -1.69 10.82 4.29
C LEU A 21 -3.02 11.22 4.91
N SER A 22 -3.75 12.09 4.23
CA SER A 22 -5.13 12.42 4.55
C SER A 22 -6.11 11.36 4.04
N VAL A 23 -7.36 11.42 4.50
CA VAL A 23 -8.45 10.59 3.93
C VAL A 23 -8.69 10.89 2.44
N SER A 24 -8.43 12.13 2.00
CA SER A 24 -8.50 12.51 0.59
C SER A 24 -7.37 11.90 -0.23
N ASP A 25 -6.17 11.80 0.35
CA ASP A 25 -5.04 11.12 -0.30
C ASP A 25 -5.33 9.63 -0.49
N MET A 26 -5.85 8.96 0.55
CA MET A 26 -6.30 7.57 0.43
C MET A 26 -7.40 7.40 -0.62
N ALA A 27 -8.32 8.37 -0.74
CA ALA A 27 -9.34 8.33 -1.78
C ALA A 27 -8.73 8.39 -3.19
N LYS A 28 -7.70 9.23 -3.41
CA LYS A 28 -6.94 9.26 -4.67
C LYS A 28 -6.23 7.95 -4.95
N LEU A 29 -5.57 7.36 -3.95
CA LEU A 29 -4.88 6.06 -4.09
C LEU A 29 -5.84 4.95 -4.54
N CYS A 30 -7.07 4.99 -4.02
CA CYS A 30 -8.15 4.07 -4.36
C CYS A 30 -8.92 4.44 -5.65
N GLY A 31 -8.53 5.50 -6.37
CA GLY A 31 -9.20 5.93 -7.60
C GLY A 31 -10.65 6.39 -7.39
N LEU A 32 -10.99 6.83 -6.17
CA LEU A 32 -12.35 7.27 -5.85
C LEU A 32 -12.61 8.66 -6.44
N ALA A 33 -13.83 8.86 -6.95
CA ALA A 33 -14.28 10.15 -7.46
C ALA A 33 -14.34 11.24 -6.36
N THR A 34 -14.62 12.48 -6.76
CA THR A 34 -14.84 13.62 -5.86
C THR A 34 -15.84 13.26 -4.76
N GLY A 35 -15.47 13.46 -3.49
CA GLY A 35 -16.23 13.00 -2.32
C GLY A 35 -15.80 11.63 -1.76
N GLY A 36 -14.82 10.97 -2.37
CA GLY A 36 -14.29 9.68 -1.91
C GLY A 36 -13.74 9.65 -0.48
N ALA A 37 -13.39 10.82 0.08
CA ALA A 37 -12.93 10.95 1.45
C ALA A 37 -13.94 10.41 2.48
N ASP A 38 -15.25 10.60 2.26
CA ASP A 38 -16.27 10.07 3.17
C ASP A 38 -16.42 8.55 3.06
N THR A 39 -16.17 7.99 1.88
CA THR A 39 -16.06 6.54 1.68
C THR A 39 -14.86 5.98 2.45
N ILE A 40 -13.70 6.63 2.41
CA ILE A 40 -12.54 6.24 3.22
C ILE A 40 -12.86 6.29 4.71
N ARG A 41 -13.47 7.37 5.20
CA ARG A 41 -13.88 7.49 6.62
C ARG A 41 -14.81 6.37 7.05
N ARG A 42 -15.79 6.00 6.21
CA ARG A 42 -16.66 4.85 6.48
C ARG A 42 -15.87 3.56 6.52
N TRP A 43 -14.97 3.34 5.57
CA TRP A 43 -14.13 2.15 5.52
C TRP A 43 -13.16 2.06 6.69
N GLU A 44 -12.66 3.16 7.26
CA GLU A 44 -11.87 3.14 8.50
C GLU A 44 -12.67 2.61 9.71
N VAL A 45 -14.00 2.54 9.61
CA VAL A 45 -14.88 1.92 10.61
C VAL A 45 -15.31 0.50 10.18
N THR A 46 -15.85 0.36 8.97
CA THR A 46 -16.50 -0.88 8.51
C THR A 46 -15.55 -1.85 7.79
N GLY A 47 -14.40 -1.37 7.35
CA GLY A 47 -13.53 -2.02 6.38
C GLY A 47 -13.89 -1.67 4.92
N PRO A 48 -12.91 -1.71 4.00
CA PRO A 48 -13.13 -1.55 2.57
C PRO A 48 -13.81 -2.77 1.92
N ASN A 49 -14.40 -2.57 0.73
CA ASN A 49 -14.90 -3.68 -0.08
C ASN A 49 -13.76 -4.52 -0.69
N GLY A 50 -14.08 -5.66 -1.30
CA GLY A 50 -13.10 -6.63 -1.80
C GLY A 50 -12.04 -6.03 -2.72
N THR A 51 -12.45 -5.37 -3.80
CA THR A 51 -11.54 -4.77 -4.79
C THR A 51 -10.66 -3.67 -4.18
N ALA A 52 -11.24 -2.81 -3.33
CA ALA A 52 -10.47 -1.78 -2.64
C ALA A 52 -9.48 -2.39 -1.64
N ALA A 53 -9.89 -3.42 -0.90
CA ALA A 53 -9.03 -4.12 0.05
C ALA A 53 -7.83 -4.78 -0.64
N GLU A 54 -8.01 -5.34 -1.83
CA GLU A 54 -6.92 -5.91 -2.64
C GLU A 54 -5.94 -4.84 -3.10
N LEU A 55 -6.44 -3.74 -3.67
CA LEU A 55 -5.59 -2.62 -4.06
C LEU A 55 -4.79 -2.07 -2.87
N LEU A 56 -5.44 -1.89 -1.72
CA LEU A 56 -4.81 -1.41 -0.50
C LEU A 56 -3.74 -2.37 0.02
N ARG A 57 -3.95 -3.69 -0.07
CA ARG A 57 -2.91 -4.70 0.26
C ARG A 57 -1.73 -4.62 -0.71
N ILE A 58 -1.98 -4.36 -1.98
CA ILE A 58 -0.91 -4.17 -2.96
C ILE A 58 -0.09 -2.93 -2.59
N LEU A 59 -0.74 -1.79 -2.37
CA LEU A 59 -0.08 -0.55 -1.99
C LEU A 59 0.66 -0.67 -0.65
N ALA A 60 0.13 -1.44 0.31
CA ALA A 60 0.78 -1.71 1.59
C ALA A 60 2.19 -2.25 1.45
N MET A 61 2.50 -2.92 0.34
CA MET A 61 3.85 -3.37 0.03
C MET A 61 4.84 -2.22 -0.21
N ALA A 62 4.46 -0.94 -0.16
CA ALA A 62 5.41 0.18 -0.05
C ALA A 62 6.05 0.29 1.34
N SER A 63 5.41 -0.23 2.39
CA SER A 63 5.86 -0.16 3.79
C SER A 63 6.47 -1.47 4.26
N GLU A 64 7.66 -1.40 4.87
CA GLU A 64 8.40 -2.57 5.39
C GLU A 64 7.61 -3.39 6.41
N ARG A 65 6.61 -2.77 7.07
CA ARG A 65 5.72 -3.40 8.06
C ARG A 65 4.80 -4.48 7.46
N TYR A 66 4.62 -4.49 6.13
CA TYR A 66 3.78 -5.45 5.44
C TYR A 66 4.62 -6.41 4.60
N PRO A 67 4.32 -7.72 4.55
CA PRO A 67 5.02 -8.64 3.69
C PRO A 67 4.79 -8.32 2.20
N ILE A 68 5.77 -8.63 1.36
CA ILE A 68 5.55 -8.70 -0.09
C ILE A 68 4.71 -9.96 -0.34
N LEU A 69 3.54 -9.78 -0.94
CA LEU A 69 2.62 -10.88 -1.22
C LEU A 69 3.28 -11.92 -2.14
N GLU A 70 2.97 -13.21 -1.96
CA GLU A 70 3.60 -14.32 -2.71
C GLU A 70 3.53 -14.14 -4.22
N ASN A 71 2.39 -13.67 -4.74
CA ASN A 71 2.19 -13.39 -6.17
C ASN A 71 3.15 -12.33 -6.73
N PHE A 72 3.72 -11.49 -5.87
CA PHE A 72 4.72 -10.47 -6.21
C PHE A 72 6.12 -10.83 -5.68
N ASN A 73 6.24 -11.88 -4.88
CA ASN A 73 7.48 -12.33 -4.26
C ASN A 73 8.29 -13.20 -5.24
N ILE A 74 8.63 -12.65 -6.40
CA ILE A 74 9.49 -13.30 -7.40
C ILE A 74 10.94 -13.48 -6.90
N PHE A 75 11.27 -12.93 -5.73
CA PHE A 75 12.62 -12.92 -5.17
C PHE A 75 13.01 -14.23 -4.48
N ASP A 76 12.03 -15.03 -4.06
CA ASP A 76 12.26 -16.33 -3.41
C ASP A 76 12.26 -17.50 -4.41
N ARG A 77 12.32 -17.21 -5.71
CA ARG A 77 12.55 -18.23 -6.75
C ARG A 77 14.01 -18.70 -6.74
N PHE A 78 14.22 -19.98 -7.08
CA PHE A 78 15.52 -20.66 -7.06
C PHE A 78 16.60 -20.03 -7.96
N ASP A 79 16.21 -19.18 -8.92
CA ASP A 79 17.08 -18.45 -9.83
C ASP A 79 17.62 -17.13 -9.27
N VAL A 80 17.14 -16.69 -8.10
CA VAL A 80 17.63 -15.48 -7.42
C VAL A 80 18.60 -15.86 -6.30
N ALA A 81 19.85 -15.45 -6.45
CA ALA A 81 20.87 -15.64 -5.43
C ALA A 81 20.43 -15.00 -4.10
N GLU A 82 20.54 -15.74 -3.00
CA GLU A 82 20.07 -15.32 -1.68
C GLU A 82 20.64 -13.96 -1.25
N LYS A 83 21.92 -13.71 -1.57
CA LYS A 83 22.62 -12.45 -1.30
C LYS A 83 21.98 -11.23 -1.99
N ASP A 84 21.29 -11.43 -3.11
CA ASP A 84 20.69 -10.34 -3.90
C ASP A 84 19.23 -10.08 -3.49
N ARG A 85 18.60 -10.99 -2.72
CA ARG A 85 17.20 -10.86 -2.30
C ARG A 85 16.92 -9.59 -1.50
N PRO A 86 17.75 -9.16 -0.52
CA PRO A 86 17.51 -7.91 0.22
C PRO A 86 17.48 -6.69 -0.70
N ALA A 87 18.46 -6.56 -1.60
CA ALA A 87 18.54 -5.44 -2.54
C ALA A 87 17.35 -5.42 -3.51
N ARG A 88 16.92 -6.59 -4.01
CA ARG A 88 15.75 -6.68 -4.89
C ARG A 88 14.44 -6.35 -4.18
N ARG A 89 14.27 -6.78 -2.93
CA ARG A 89 13.12 -6.41 -2.11
C ARG A 89 13.07 -4.89 -1.90
N GLU A 90 14.21 -4.27 -1.58
CA GLU A 90 14.25 -2.80 -1.42
C GLU A 90 13.95 -2.06 -2.72
N ALA A 91 14.49 -2.50 -3.85
CA ALA A 91 14.16 -1.94 -5.17
C ALA A 91 12.65 -2.02 -5.46
N PHE A 92 12.02 -3.15 -5.12
CA PHE A 92 10.56 -3.30 -5.23
C PHE A 92 9.79 -2.36 -4.30
N ARG A 93 10.21 -2.22 -3.04
CA ARG A 93 9.61 -1.25 -2.11
C ARG A 93 9.69 0.16 -2.66
N GLN A 94 10.84 0.54 -3.20
CA GLN A 94 11.03 1.85 -3.80
C GLN A 94 10.09 2.06 -4.99
N MET A 95 9.96 1.08 -5.88
CA MET A 95 8.99 1.10 -6.98
C MET A 95 7.55 1.28 -6.47
N MET A 96 7.16 0.59 -5.39
CA MET A 96 5.83 0.74 -4.78
C MET A 96 5.63 2.13 -4.17
N ARG A 97 6.62 2.67 -3.45
CA ARG A 97 6.59 4.04 -2.91
C ARG A 97 6.43 5.07 -4.03
N ASP A 98 7.11 4.86 -5.16
CA ASP A 98 7.01 5.75 -6.32
C ASP A 98 5.65 5.66 -7.01
N ASP A 99 5.02 4.47 -7.06
CA ASP A 99 3.63 4.33 -7.54
C ASP A 99 2.65 5.08 -6.62
N VAL A 100 2.80 4.95 -5.30
CA VAL A 100 2.00 5.72 -4.32
C VAL A 100 2.15 7.22 -4.57
N ARG A 101 3.38 7.72 -4.70
CA ARG A 101 3.63 9.14 -5.00
C ARG A 101 2.97 9.58 -6.30
N ARG A 102 3.14 8.81 -7.37
CA ARG A 102 2.55 9.09 -8.69
C ARG A 102 1.03 9.22 -8.64
N ARG A 103 0.35 8.37 -7.87
CA ARG A 103 -1.11 8.41 -7.70
C ARG A 103 -1.61 9.65 -6.95
N LEU A 104 -0.77 10.26 -6.11
CA LEU A 104 -1.16 11.42 -5.30
C LEU A 104 -1.08 12.75 -6.05
N GLY A 105 -0.31 12.78 -7.16
CA GLY A 105 0.02 13.98 -7.93
C GLY A 105 1.32 14.59 -7.45
#